data_AF-A0A9D5AG13-F1
#
_entry.id   AF-A0A9D5AG13-F1
#
_cell.length_a   1.000
_cell.length_b   1.000
_cell.length_c   1.000
_cell.angle_alpha   90.00
_cell.angle_beta   90.00
_cell.angle_gamma   90.00
#
_symmetry.space_group_name_H-M   'P 1'
#
loop_
_entity.id
_entity.type
_entity.pdbx_description
1 polymer ?
#
loop_
_entity_poly.entity_id
_entity_poly.type
_entity_poly.pdbx_seq_one_letter_code
_entity_poly.pdbx_strand_id
1 'polypeptide(L)'
;MLSKGQGATMGTYDTLLLAFDMDQRVDEAESLWNMIVHAHMRSVSKKLFSRMISLYDHHDLPEKIVEVFADMEELRVKPDEDTVRKVTSALRKLGQEEKRKLVIKRHGLKWKYIHFNGERVRVRTSVWEED
;
A
#
# COMPACT_ATOMS: atom_id res chain seq x y z
N MET A 1 -13.89 -10.07 -19.94
CA MET A 1 -12.58 -9.99 -19.25
C MET A 1 -11.55 -10.77 -20.07
N LEU A 2 -10.29 -10.30 -20.03
CA LEU A 2 -9.22 -10.51 -21.02
C LEU A 2 -9.02 -11.99 -21.44
N SER A 3 -8.87 -12.24 -22.75
CA SER A 3 -8.63 -13.58 -23.31
C SER A 3 -7.17 -14.02 -23.17
N LYS A 4 -6.94 -15.34 -23.12
CA LYS A 4 -5.58 -15.93 -23.14
C LYS A 4 -4.82 -15.44 -24.38
N GLY A 5 -3.71 -14.73 -24.17
CA GLY A 5 -2.84 -14.24 -25.24
C GLY A 5 -2.49 -12.75 -25.15
N GLN A 6 -3.21 -11.96 -24.36
CA GLN A 6 -2.78 -10.61 -24.00
C GLN A 6 -1.75 -10.72 -22.88
N GLY A 7 -0.50 -10.36 -23.16
CA GLY A 7 0.55 -10.27 -22.13
C GLY A 7 0.21 -9.17 -21.14
N ALA A 8 -0.57 -9.49 -20.11
CA ALA A 8 -0.87 -8.56 -19.03
C ALA A 8 0.43 -8.33 -18.24
N THR A 9 0.95 -7.11 -18.33
CA THR A 9 2.09 -6.67 -17.53
C THR A 9 1.60 -6.16 -16.18
N MET A 10 2.50 -6.06 -15.20
CA MET A 10 2.19 -5.41 -13.91
C MET A 10 1.61 -3.99 -14.08
N GLY A 11 1.98 -3.28 -15.14
CA GLY A 11 1.41 -1.97 -15.48
C GLY A 11 -0.05 -2.04 -15.91
N THR A 12 -0.44 -3.07 -16.66
CA THR A 12 -1.84 -3.26 -17.08
C THR A 12 -2.74 -3.53 -15.86
N TYR A 13 -2.28 -4.39 -14.95
CA TYR A 13 -2.99 -4.65 -13.70
C TYR A 13 -3.12 -3.40 -12.84
N ASP A 14 -2.05 -2.62 -12.72
CA ASP A 14 -2.09 -1.34 -11.99
C ASP A 14 -3.15 -0.40 -12.59
N THR A 15 -3.18 -0.23 -13.91
CA THR A 15 -4.19 0.64 -14.55
C THR A 15 -5.63 0.14 -14.30
N LEU A 16 -5.87 -1.17 -14.39
CA LEU A 16 -7.20 -1.73 -14.13
C LEU A 16 -7.64 -1.57 -12.68
N LEU A 17 -6.75 -1.82 -11.72
CA LEU A 17 -7.03 -1.59 -10.30
C LEU A 17 -7.31 -0.11 -10.02
N LEU A 18 -6.64 0.83 -10.71
CA LEU A 18 -6.95 2.27 -10.60
C LEU A 18 -8.36 2.55 -11.07
N ALA A 19 -8.73 2.00 -12.22
CA ALA A 19 -10.03 2.25 -12.82
C ALA A 19 -11.15 1.73 -11.92
N PHE A 20 -11.01 0.54 -11.34
CA PHE A 20 -11.98 0.01 -10.39
C PHE A 20 -12.05 0.83 -9.09
N ASP A 21 -10.91 1.29 -8.56
CA ASP A 21 -10.88 2.19 -7.40
C ASP A 21 -11.68 3.48 -7.66
N MET A 22 -11.39 4.15 -8.78
CA MET A 22 -12.06 5.38 -9.17
C MET A 22 -13.56 5.20 -9.45
N ASP A 23 -13.96 4.04 -9.96
CA ASP A 23 -15.36 3.70 -10.27
C ASP A 23 -16.13 3.10 -9.07
N GLN A 24 -15.53 3.08 -7.87
CA GLN A 24 -16.14 2.51 -6.65
C GLN A 24 -16.47 1.02 -6.75
N ARG A 25 -15.71 0.27 -7.56
CA ARG A 25 -15.92 -1.14 -7.88
C ARG A 25 -14.96 -2.04 -7.13
N VAL A 26 -15.11 -2.06 -5.81
CA VAL A 26 -14.20 -2.76 -4.89
C VAL A 26 -14.21 -4.27 -5.15
N ASP A 27 -15.38 -4.89 -5.34
CA ASP A 27 -15.51 -6.34 -5.55
C ASP A 27 -14.75 -6.83 -6.81
N GLU A 28 -14.82 -6.07 -7.90
CA GLU A 28 -14.06 -6.40 -9.12
C GLU A 28 -12.56 -6.16 -8.94
N ALA A 29 -12.17 -5.15 -8.17
CA ALA A 29 -10.77 -4.95 -7.81
C ALA A 29 -10.23 -6.10 -6.96
N GLU A 30 -10.99 -6.58 -5.97
CA GLU A 30 -10.62 -7.74 -5.15
C GLU A 30 -10.52 -9.01 -6.00
N SER A 31 -11.47 -9.22 -6.91
CA SER A 31 -11.45 -10.36 -7.83
C SER A 31 -10.21 -10.34 -8.73
N LEU A 32 -9.85 -9.17 -9.25
CA LEU A 32 -8.62 -8.97 -10.04
C LEU A 32 -7.37 -9.18 -9.18
N TRP A 33 -7.34 -8.63 -7.96
CA TRP A 33 -6.23 -8.79 -7.03
C TRP A 33 -5.96 -10.25 -6.68
N ASN A 34 -7.00 -11.00 -6.33
CA ASN A 34 -6.90 -12.43 -6.03
C ASN A 34 -6.34 -13.24 -7.20
N MET A 35 -6.78 -12.91 -8.43
CA MET A 35 -6.23 -13.50 -9.64
C MET A 35 -4.73 -13.18 -9.82
N ILE A 36 -4.32 -11.93 -9.61
CA ILE A 36 -2.91 -11.50 -9.69
C ILE A 36 -2.05 -12.24 -8.67
N VAL A 37 -2.47 -12.28 -7.41
CA VAL A 37 -1.71 -12.93 -6.32
C VAL A 37 -1.58 -14.44 -6.58
N HIS A 38 -2.63 -15.10 -7.07
CA HIS A 38 -2.54 -16.51 -7.46
C HIS A 38 -1.60 -16.73 -8.65
N ALA A 39 -1.68 -15.89 -9.69
CA ALA A 39 -0.86 -16.05 -10.89
C ALA A 39 0.62 -15.69 -10.67
N HIS A 40 0.90 -14.77 -9.75
CA HIS A 40 2.20 -14.13 -9.60
C HIS A 40 2.76 -14.20 -8.17
N MET A 41 2.23 -15.09 -7.31
CA MET A 41 2.58 -15.36 -5.92
C MET A 41 3.70 -14.51 -5.30
N ARG A 42 4.97 -14.74 -5.68
CA ARG A 42 6.16 -14.11 -5.09
C ARG A 42 6.73 -12.92 -5.89
N SER A 43 6.18 -12.64 -7.06
CA SER A 43 6.64 -11.59 -7.98
C SER A 43 5.67 -10.40 -8.09
N VAL A 44 4.67 -10.32 -7.21
CA VAL A 44 3.78 -9.15 -7.16
C VAL A 44 4.61 -7.92 -6.79
N SER A 45 4.51 -6.88 -7.62
CA SER A 45 5.34 -5.68 -7.42
C SER A 45 4.89 -4.87 -6.20
N LYS A 46 5.84 -4.18 -5.55
CA LYS A 46 5.56 -3.18 -4.50
C LYS A 46 4.45 -2.21 -4.90
N LYS A 47 4.46 -1.75 -6.16
CA LYS A 47 3.48 -0.78 -6.67
C LYS A 47 2.05 -1.30 -6.57
N LEU A 48 1.83 -2.59 -6.85
CA LEU A 48 0.49 -3.19 -6.78
C LEU A 48 0.01 -3.36 -5.33
N PHE A 49 0.90 -3.71 -4.39
CA PHE A 49 0.59 -3.68 -2.96
C PHE A 49 0.18 -2.28 -2.50
N SER A 50 1.00 -1.26 -2.82
CA SER A 50 0.68 0.14 -2.49
C SER A 50 -0.64 0.60 -3.13
N ARG A 51 -0.97 0.08 -4.33
CA ARG A 51 -2.26 0.36 -4.99
C ARG A 51 -3.43 -0.24 -4.23
N MET A 52 -3.40 -1.52 -3.85
CA MET A 52 -4.48 -2.13 -3.10
C MET A 52 -4.68 -1.48 -1.74
N ILE A 53 -3.60 -1.11 -1.05
CA ILE A 53 -3.68 -0.39 0.22
C ILE A 53 -4.33 0.99 0.03
N SER A 54 -4.00 1.70 -1.05
CA SER A 54 -4.64 2.99 -1.36
C SER A 54 -6.12 2.83 -1.71
N LEU A 55 -6.46 1.81 -2.49
CA LEU A 55 -7.84 1.46 -2.83
C LEU A 55 -8.63 1.24 -1.54
N TYR A 56 -8.23 0.30 -0.67
CA TYR A 56 -8.97 0.05 0.57
C TYR A 56 -9.03 1.25 1.52
N ASP A 57 -8.02 2.12 1.53
CA ASP A 57 -8.05 3.39 2.29
C ASP A 57 -9.10 4.37 1.74
N HIS A 58 -9.25 4.47 0.42
CA HIS A 58 -10.29 5.31 -0.21
C HIS A 58 -11.71 4.82 0.11
N HIS A 59 -11.89 3.50 0.26
CA HIS A 59 -13.20 2.87 0.51
C HIS A 59 -13.47 2.57 2.00
N ASP A 60 -12.64 3.10 2.91
CA ASP A 60 -12.75 2.94 4.37
C ASP A 60 -12.80 1.47 4.85
N LEU A 61 -11.92 0.63 4.30
CA LEU A 61 -11.80 -0.79 4.63
C LEU A 61 -10.50 -1.10 5.40
N PRO A 62 -10.39 -0.68 6.68
CA PRO A 62 -9.14 -0.78 7.44
C PRO A 62 -8.67 -2.21 7.72
N GLU A 63 -9.58 -3.18 7.85
CA GLU A 63 -9.24 -4.60 8.01
C GLU A 63 -8.47 -5.11 6.79
N LYS A 64 -8.94 -4.77 5.59
CA LYS A 64 -8.31 -5.15 4.31
C LYS A 64 -6.95 -4.52 4.10
N ILE A 65 -6.75 -3.28 4.58
CA ILE A 65 -5.42 -2.64 4.59
C ILE A 65 -4.43 -3.46 5.42
N VAL A 66 -4.84 -3.93 6.61
CA VAL A 66 -3.99 -4.72 7.49
C VAL A 66 -3.68 -6.10 6.88
N GLU A 67 -4.67 -6.74 6.23
CA GLU A 67 -4.47 -8.00 5.50
C GLU A 67 -3.40 -7.86 4.40
N VAL A 68 -3.56 -6.91 3.48
CA VAL A 68 -2.60 -6.69 2.39
C VAL A 68 -1.22 -6.28 2.90
N PHE A 69 -1.15 -5.52 4.00
CA PHE A 69 0.13 -5.18 4.62
C PHE A 69 0.83 -6.39 5.24
N ALA A 70 0.08 -7.33 5.84
CA ALA A 70 0.66 -8.56 6.36
C ALA A 70 1.29 -9.40 5.23
N ASP A 71 0.58 -9.54 4.10
CA ASP A 71 1.12 -10.22 2.90
C ASP A 71 2.39 -9.53 2.38
N MET A 72 2.39 -8.20 2.37
CA MET A 72 3.53 -7.39 1.96
C MET A 72 4.75 -7.65 2.86
N GLU A 73 4.56 -7.73 4.18
CA GLU A 73 5.63 -8.06 5.14
C GLU A 73 6.10 -9.51 4.99
N GLU A 74 5.18 -10.47 4.81
CA GLU A 74 5.51 -11.89 4.63
C GLU A 74 6.39 -12.11 3.39
N LEU A 75 6.05 -11.42 2.30
CA LEU A 75 6.82 -11.45 1.05
C LEU A 75 8.06 -10.55 1.08
N ARG A 76 8.37 -9.94 2.22
CA ARG A 76 9.52 -9.04 2.44
C ARG A 76 9.55 -7.85 1.48
N VAL A 77 8.38 -7.41 1.03
CA VAL A 77 8.24 -6.22 0.19
C VAL A 77 8.24 -5.00 1.10
N LYS A 78 9.23 -4.11 0.94
CA LYS A 78 9.38 -2.94 1.82
C LYS A 78 8.31 -1.88 1.52
N PRO A 79 7.47 -1.47 2.48
CA PRO A 79 6.48 -0.40 2.28
C PRO A 79 7.15 0.94 1.95
N ASP A 80 6.45 1.81 1.24
CA ASP A 80 6.79 3.23 1.12
C ASP A 80 6.15 4.05 2.26
N GLU A 81 6.57 5.31 2.40
CA GLU A 81 6.10 6.20 3.46
C GLU A 81 4.58 6.35 3.48
N ASP A 82 3.95 6.44 2.31
CA ASP A 82 2.50 6.55 2.17
C ASP A 82 1.77 5.28 2.61
N THR A 83 2.30 4.12 2.22
CA THR A 83 1.82 2.81 2.67
C THR A 83 1.87 2.71 4.20
N VAL A 84 3.00 3.06 4.82
CA VAL A 84 3.12 3.04 6.29
C VAL A 84 2.07 3.97 6.91
N ARG A 85 1.84 5.16 6.33
CA ARG A 85 0.87 6.15 6.86
C ARG A 85 -0.57 5.63 6.83
N LYS A 86 -0.96 4.97 5.75
CA LYS A 86 -2.29 4.36 5.61
C LYS A 86 -2.47 3.19 6.57
N VAL A 87 -1.48 2.32 6.69
CA VAL A 87 -1.50 1.18 7.62
C VAL A 87 -1.59 1.64 9.07
N THR A 88 -0.83 2.65 9.48
CA THR A 88 -0.92 3.17 10.86
C THR A 88 -2.24 3.85 11.13
N SER A 89 -2.82 4.54 10.14
CA SER A 89 -4.18 5.10 10.21
C SER A 89 -5.22 3.99 10.38
N ALA A 90 -5.14 2.92 9.60
CA ALA A 90 -6.02 1.76 9.68
C ALA A 90 -5.93 1.06 11.05
N LEU A 91 -4.71 0.80 11.53
CA LEU A 91 -4.49 0.19 12.85
C LEU A 91 -5.06 1.06 13.98
N ARG A 92 -4.96 2.39 13.87
CA ARG A 92 -5.58 3.32 14.82
C ARG A 92 -7.12 3.21 14.78
N LYS A 93 -7.73 3.19 13.59
CA LYS A 93 -9.19 3.00 13.42
C LYS A 93 -9.67 1.68 14.05
N LEU A 94 -8.86 0.64 13.96
CA LEU A 94 -9.13 -0.68 14.54
C LEU A 94 -8.78 -0.80 16.04
N GLY A 95 -8.28 0.26 16.68
CA GLY A 95 -7.83 0.23 18.08
C GLY A 95 -6.59 -0.63 18.35
N GLN A 96 -5.82 -1.00 17.31
CA GLN A 96 -4.65 -1.88 17.40
C GLN A 96 -3.37 -1.08 17.64
N GLU A 97 -3.35 -0.33 18.75
CA GLU A 97 -2.31 0.66 19.06
C GLU A 97 -0.90 0.09 19.19
N GLU A 98 -0.77 -1.08 19.83
CA GLU A 98 0.54 -1.73 19.98
C GLU A 98 1.14 -2.17 18.64
N LYS A 99 0.30 -2.67 17.72
CA LYS A 99 0.76 -3.01 16.36
C LYS A 99 1.15 -1.76 15.59
N ARG A 100 0.41 -0.67 15.74
CA ARG A 100 0.73 0.62 15.11
C ARG A 100 2.11 1.12 15.53
N LYS A 101 2.43 1.12 16.83
CA LYS A 101 3.76 1.49 17.34
C LYS A 101 4.87 0.60 16.75
N LEU A 102 4.64 -0.70 16.62
CA LEU A 102 5.59 -1.63 15.99
C LEU A 102 5.84 -1.30 14.52
N VAL A 103 4.78 -1.01 13.75
CA VAL A 103 4.88 -0.61 12.34
C VAL A 103 5.69 0.67 12.19
N ILE A 104 5.40 1.69 13.01
CA ILE A 104 6.15 2.96 13.03
C ILE A 104 7.61 2.74 13.38
N LYS A 105 7.90 1.92 14.40
CA LYS A 105 9.27 1.62 14.82
C LYS A 105 10.06 0.91 13.72
N ARG A 106 9.42 0.00 12.97
CA ARG A 106 10.08 -0.82 11.94
C ARG A 106 10.26 -0.06 10.62
N HIS A 107 9.22 0.65 10.17
CA HIS A 107 9.15 1.20 8.81
C HIS A 107 9.06 2.74 8.77
N GLY A 108 8.82 3.39 9.90
CA GLY A 108 8.75 4.85 9.99
C GLY A 108 10.07 5.51 9.60
N LEU A 109 9.99 6.42 8.63
CA LEU A 109 11.14 7.22 8.22
C LEU A 109 11.38 8.34 9.22
N LYS A 110 12.52 8.32 9.91
CA LYS A 110 12.90 9.41 10.83
C LYS A 110 13.34 10.68 10.10
N TRP A 111 13.93 10.52 8.92
CA TRP A 111 14.56 11.59 8.16
C TRP A 111 14.16 11.48 6.70
N LYS A 112 13.86 12.62 6.07
CA LYS A 112 13.66 12.73 4.64
C LYS A 112 14.54 13.83 4.07
N TYR A 113 14.77 13.74 2.77
CA TYR A 113 15.46 14.79 2.03
C TYR A 113 14.43 15.59 1.25
N ILE A 114 14.49 16.90 1.38
CA ILE A 114 13.66 17.82 0.59
C ILE A 114 14.58 18.73 -0.21
N HIS A 115 14.07 19.23 -1.33
CA HIS A 115 14.71 20.33 -2.03
C HIS A 115 14.17 21.64 -1.47
N PHE A 116 15.06 22.50 -1.00
CA PHE A 116 14.75 23.83 -0.50
C PHE A 116 15.77 24.81 -1.06
N ASN A 117 15.31 25.83 -1.78
CA ASN A 117 16.16 26.81 -2.47
C ASN A 117 17.25 26.20 -3.37
N GLY A 118 16.92 25.11 -4.08
CA GLY A 118 17.87 24.42 -4.95
C GLY A 118 18.83 23.47 -4.23
N GLU A 119 18.89 23.51 -2.89
CA GLU A 119 19.72 22.61 -2.08
C GLU A 119 18.92 21.41 -1.57
N ARG A 120 19.60 20.26 -1.43
CA ARG A 120 19.01 19.06 -0.84
C ARG A 120 19.27 19.04 0.67
N VAL A 121 18.24 19.36 1.45
CA VAL A 121 18.33 19.46 2.91
C VAL A 121 17.72 18.21 3.55
N ARG A 122 18.37 17.69 4.60
CA ARG A 122 17.85 16.58 5.42
C ARG A 122 16.99 17.16 6.55
N VAL A 123 15.72 16.78 6.59
CA VAL A 123 14.75 17.21 7.60
C VAL A 123 14.19 16.03 8.37
N ARG A 124 13.84 16.25 9.64
CA ARG A 124 13.16 15.24 10.47
C ARG A 124 11.72 15.09 9.98
N THR A 125 11.22 13.87 9.93
CA THR A 125 9.85 13.60 9.47
C THR A 125 8.89 13.73 10.65
N SER A 126 7.95 14.68 10.56
CA SER A 126 6.92 14.93 11.58
C SER A 126 5.78 13.91 11.59
N VAL A 127 5.70 13.03 10.58
CA VAL A 127 4.59 12.07 10.38
C VAL A 127 4.47 11.03 11.51
N TRP A 128 5.55 10.81 12.26
CA TRP A 128 5.66 9.76 13.28
C TRP A 128 5.98 10.30 14.67
N GLU A 129 5.96 11.62 14.82
CA GLU A 129 6.06 12.25 16.13
C GLU A 129 4.67 12.23 16.74
N GLU A 130 4.49 11.40 17.77
CA GLU A 130 3.38 11.54 18.70
C GLU A 130 3.90 12.16 19.99
N ASP A 131 3.08 13.07 20.52
CA ASP A 131 3.25 13.78 21.79
C ASP A 131 3.49 12.84 23.00
#